data_AF-A0A1V5BP60-F1
#
_entry.id   AF-A0A1V5BP60-F1
#
_cell.length_a   1.000
_cell.length_b   1.000
_cell.length_c   1.000
_cell.angle_alpha   90.00
_cell.angle_beta   90.00
_cell.angle_gamma   90.00
#
_symmetry.space_group_name_H-M   'P 1'
#
loop_
_entity.id
_entity.type
_entity.pdbx_description
1 polymer ?
#
loop_
_entity_poly.entity_id
_entity_poly.type
_entity_poly.pdbx_seq_one_letter_code
_entity_poly.pdbx_strand_id
1 'polypeptide(L)' 'MKWLLLLFPLAITYYTYTYGRWALKNGYKRGGIGVLVLAAFVLALAVYALFVRQEF' A
#
# COMPACT_ATOMS: atom_id res chain seq x y z
N MET A 1 -3.14 19.93 -2.29
CA MET A 1 -4.13 18.91 -2.73
C MET A 1 -3.52 17.52 -2.86
N LYS A 2 -2.41 17.34 -3.61
CA LYS A 2 -1.71 16.05 -3.76
C LYS A 2 -1.40 15.33 -2.44
N TRP A 3 -0.95 16.07 -1.42
CA TRP A 3 -0.73 15.53 -0.07
C TRP A 3 -1.99 15.00 0.63
N LEU A 4 -3.15 15.64 0.41
CA LEU A 4 -4.43 15.16 0.94
C LEU A 4 -4.88 13.89 0.21
N LEU A 5 -4.67 13.83 -1.11
CA LEU A 5 -4.97 12.63 -1.91
C LEU A 5 -4.09 11.44 -1.52
N LEU A 6 -2.89 11.68 -1.00
CA LEU A 6 -1.98 10.62 -0.50
C LEU A 6 -2.47 9.97 0.79
N LEU A 7 -3.36 10.62 1.56
CA LEU A 7 -3.88 10.06 2.81
C LEU A 7 -4.67 8.76 2.57
N PHE A 8 -5.40 8.66 1.46
CA PHE A 8 -6.17 7.46 1.11
C PHE A 8 -5.29 6.22 0.86
N PRO A 9 -4.31 6.24 -0.06
CA PRO A 9 -3.43 5.10 -0.26
C PRO A 9 -2.60 4.80 0.99
N LEU A 10 -2.20 5.81 1.78
CA LEU A 10 -1.51 5.57 3.06
C LEU A 10 -2.38 4.81 4.06
N ALA A 11 -3.65 5.20 4.23
CA ALA A 11 -4.57 4.52 5.14
C ALA A 11 -4.82 3.07 4.71
N ILE A 12 -5.02 2.84 3.40
CA ILE A 12 -5.24 1.50 2.83
C ILE A 12 -3.98 0.64 3.00
N THR A 13 -2.79 1.18 2.68
CA THR A 13 -1.52 0.47 2.85
C THR A 13 -1.24 0.16 4.32
N TYR A 14 -1.54 1.08 5.24
CA TYR A 14 -1.40 0.84 6.68
C TYR A 14 -2.31 -0.31 7.15
N TYR A 15 -3.59 -0.28 6.79
CA TYR A 15 -4.51 -1.37 7.09
C TYR A 15 -4.03 -2.70 6.52
N THR A 16 -3.64 -2.71 5.24
CA THR A 16 -3.16 -3.92 4.56
C THR A 16 -1.87 -4.45 5.19
N TYR A 17 -0.99 -3.57 5.67
CA TYR A 17 0.20 -3.94 6.42
C TYR A 17 -0.14 -4.62 7.75
N THR A 18 -1.10 -4.07 8.52
CA THR A 18 -1.54 -4.70 9.78
C THR A 18 -2.14 -6.08 9.54
N TYR A 19 -2.98 -6.22 8.51
CA TYR A 19 -3.53 -7.50 8.08
C TYR A 19 -2.43 -8.48 7.62
N GLY A 20 -1.50 -8.04 6.76
CA GLY A 20 -0.41 -8.88 6.25
C GLY A 20 0.50 -9.36 7.39
N ARG A 21 0.80 -8.48 8.36
CA ARG A 21 1.54 -8.85 9.57
C ARG A 21 0.79 -9.89 10.40
N TRP A 22 -0.53 -9.72 10.58
CA TRP A 22 -1.37 -10.72 11.25
C TRP A 22 -1.36 -12.05 10.48
N ALA A 23 -1.50 -12.02 9.16
CA ALA A 23 -1.51 -13.23 8.32
C ALA A 23 -0.19 -14.00 8.43
N LEU A 24 0.95 -13.30 8.43
CA LEU A 24 2.27 -13.91 8.62
C LEU A 24 2.41 -14.55 10.01
N LYS A 25 1.91 -13.88 11.06
CA LYS A 25 1.93 -14.42 12.43
C LYS A 25 1.07 -15.69 12.57
N ASN A 26 0.01 -15.83 11.79
CA ASN A 26 -0.88 -17.00 11.81
C ASN A 26 -0.47 -18.10 10.81
N GLY A 27 0.71 -18.01 10.21
CA GLY A 27 1.24 -19.04 9.32
C GLY A 27 0.78 -18.95 7.85
N TYR A 28 -0.05 -17.96 7.50
CA TYR A 28 -0.48 -17.69 6.12
C TYR A 28 0.63 -16.98 5.31
N LYS A 29 1.81 -17.59 5.22
CA LYS A 29 3.04 -16.95 4.71
C LYS A 29 2.92 -16.42 3.28
N ARG A 30 2.41 -17.24 2.35
CA ARG A 30 2.26 -16.84 0.92
C ARG A 30 1.26 -15.70 0.76
N GLY A 31 0.10 -15.81 1.41
CA GLY A 31 -0.92 -14.77 1.40
C GLY A 31 -0.41 -13.47 2.01
N GLY A 32 0.17 -13.54 3.21
CA GLY A 32 0.73 -12.39 3.93
C GLY A 32 1.82 -11.67 3.15
N ILE A 33 2.76 -12.39 2.52
CA ILE A 33 3.77 -11.78 1.66
C ILE A 33 3.10 -11.13 0.43
N GLY A 34 2.14 -11.82 -0.19
CA GLY A 34 1.42 -11.31 -1.36
C GLY A 34 0.71 -9.97 -1.10
N VAL A 35 -0.07 -9.85 -0.02
CA VAL A 35 -0.73 -8.59 0.33
C VAL A 35 0.27 -7.48 0.69
N LEU A 36 1.40 -7.80 1.33
CA LEU A 36 2.43 -6.79 1.63
C LEU A 36 3.10 -6.25 0.37
N VAL A 37 3.47 -7.13 -0.56
CA VAL A 37 4.05 -6.74 -1.85
C VAL A 37 3.04 -5.90 -2.65
N LEU A 38 1.77 -6.32 -2.68
CA LEU A 38 0.71 -5.58 -3.35
C LEU A 38 0.50 -4.19 -2.74
N ALA A 39 0.49 -4.09 -1.41
CA ALA A 39 0.32 -2.81 -0.71
C ALA A 39 1.49 -1.84 -0.98
N ALA A 40 2.73 -2.36 -1.01
CA ALA A 40 3.91 -1.58 -1.36
C ALA A 40 3.86 -1.10 -2.83
N PHE A 41 3.44 -1.97 -3.75
CA PHE A 41 3.31 -1.64 -5.16
C PHE A 41 2.24 -0.58 -5.41
N VAL A 42 1.05 -0.72 -4.81
CA VAL A 42 -0.03 0.27 -4.95
C VAL A 42 0.38 1.62 -4.37
N LEU A 43 1.05 1.65 -3.22
CA LEU A 43 1.56 2.90 -2.65
C LEU A 43 2.60 3.55 -3.57
N ALA A 44 3.51 2.76 -4.14
CA ALA A 44 4.51 3.26 -5.10
C ALA A 44 3.86 3.86 -6.35
N LEU A 45 2.85 3.20 -6.91
CA LEU A 45 2.07 3.74 -8.04
C LEU A 45 1.34 5.02 -7.68
N ALA A 46 0.73 5.10 -6.49
CA ALA A 46 0.04 6.31 -6.04
C ALA A 46 1.01 7.48 -5.87
N VAL A 47 2.19 7.25 -5.27
CA VAL A 47 3.23 8.28 -5.15
C VAL A 47 3.73 8.70 -6.53
N TYR A 48 3.99 7.75 -7.43
CA TYR A 48 4.40 8.05 -8.80
C TYR A 48 3.35 8.91 -9.53
N ALA A 49 2.07 8.52 -9.48
CA ALA A 49 0.98 9.25 -10.14
C ALA A 49 0.78 10.66 -9.57
N LEU A 50 0.90 10.84 -8.25
CA LEU A 50 0.67 12.13 -7.61
C LEU A 50 1.84 13.10 -7.77
N PHE A 51 3.08 12.60 -7.69
CA PHE A 51 4.27 13.46 -7.55
C PHE A 51 5.23 13.41 -8.74
N VAL A 52 5.27 12.31 -9.50
CA VAL A 52 6.24 12.11 -10.58
C VAL A 52 5.59 12.30 -11.96
N ARG A 53 4.38 11.77 -12.14
CA ARG A 53 3.61 12.01 -13.36
C ARG A 53 3.11 13.46 -13.37
N GLN A 54 3.63 14.27 -14.29
CA GLN A 54 3.30 15.69 -14.42
C GLN A 54 1.98 15.96 -15.16
N GLU A 55 1.35 14.93 -15.75
CA GLU A 55 0.14 15.11 -16.55
C GLU A 55 -1.16 14.85 -15.76
N PHE A 56 -1.96 15.91 -15.67
CA PHE A 56 -3.42 15.93 -15.64
C PHE A 56 -3.89 17.11 -16.50
#